data_AF-A0A1J5PSI4-F1
#
_entry.id   AF-A0A1J5PSI4-F1
#
_cell.length_a   1.000
_cell.length_b   1.000
_cell.length_c   1.000
_cell.angle_alpha   90.00
_cell.angle_beta   90.00
_cell.angle_gamma   90.00
#
_symmetry.space_group_name_H-M   'P 1'
#
loop_
_entity.id
_entity.type
_entity.pdbx_description
1 polymer ?
#
loop_
_entity_poly.entity_id
_entity_poly.type
_entity_poly.pdbx_seq_one_letter_code
_entity_poly.pdbx_strand_id
1 'polypeptide(L)'
;MFMPAARLGLHYYKSGIARYVARLGVDNAKKLFLTAEKIGAAEMLRIGYLTAVVPAEALDEEVDRLATILAGNAPVAMRGMKRTINEFARGKLDEEAADRRHRESMRGAEIKEGIKAFSEKRPPRF
;
A
#
# COMPACT_ATOMS: atom_id res chain seq x y z
N MET A 1 1.93 17.10 7.10
CA MET A 1 1.28 16.26 8.12
C MET A 1 1.62 16.76 9.52
N PHE A 2 0.73 16.58 10.50
CA PHE A 2 0.91 17.03 11.89
C PHE A 2 0.25 16.05 12.85
N MET A 3 0.94 15.67 13.95
CA MET A 3 0.41 14.78 14.99
C MET A 3 0.39 15.47 16.37
N PRO A 4 -0.74 16.09 16.77
CA PRO A 4 -0.77 16.96 17.95
C PRO A 4 -0.91 16.23 19.28
N ALA A 5 -1.15 14.92 19.28
CA ALA A 5 -1.62 14.21 20.47
C ALA A 5 -0.73 14.41 21.71
N ALA A 6 0.60 14.34 21.56
CA ALA A 6 1.53 14.60 22.65
C ALA A 6 1.42 16.04 23.21
N ARG A 7 1.17 17.05 22.37
CA ARG A 7 0.97 18.45 22.83
C ARG A 7 -0.32 18.63 23.62
N LEU A 8 -1.30 17.76 23.38
CA LEU A 8 -2.58 17.77 24.07
C LEU A 8 -2.57 16.87 25.32
N GLY A 9 -1.42 16.29 25.70
CA GLY A 9 -1.34 15.32 26.79
C GLY A 9 -2.05 14.00 26.49
N LEU A 10 -2.41 13.75 25.22
CA LEU A 10 -3.15 12.58 24.79
C LEU A 10 -2.18 11.51 24.29
N HIS A 11 -2.17 10.35 24.95
CA HIS A 11 -1.53 9.17 24.40
C HIS A 11 -2.31 8.70 23.16
N TYR A 12 -1.62 8.56 22.02
CA TYR A 12 -2.27 8.13 20.78
C TYR A 12 -2.79 6.69 20.88
N TYR A 13 -3.91 6.38 20.24
CA TYR A 13 -4.50 5.05 20.31
C TYR A 13 -3.61 4.00 19.64
N LYS A 14 -3.59 2.78 20.21
CA LYS A 14 -2.66 1.68 19.84
C LYS A 14 -2.64 1.37 18.34
N SER A 15 -3.81 1.26 17.69
CA SER A 15 -3.88 0.88 16.28
C SER A 15 -3.32 1.96 15.34
N GLY A 16 -3.35 3.23 15.76
CA GLY A 16 -2.71 4.33 15.06
C GLY A 16 -1.20 4.21 15.11
N ILE A 17 -0.64 4.08 16.32
CA ILE A 17 0.81 3.90 16.52
C ILE A 17 1.32 2.69 15.73
N ALA A 18 0.61 1.56 15.81
CA ALA A 18 0.98 0.34 15.09
C ALA A 18 1.08 0.56 13.57
N ARG A 19 0.17 1.35 12.97
CA ARG A 19 0.19 1.65 11.53
C ARG A 19 1.43 2.47 11.13
N TYR A 20 1.79 3.47 11.93
CA TYR A 20 2.94 4.31 11.67
C TYR A 20 4.25 3.55 11.86
N VAL A 21 4.37 2.72 12.90
CA VAL A 21 5.53 1.85 13.11
C VAL A 21 5.68 0.87 11.93
N ALA A 22 4.60 0.19 11.55
CA ALA A 22 4.63 -0.76 10.44
C ALA A 22 4.98 -0.12 9.09
N ARG A 23 4.57 1.13 8.86
CA ARG A 23 4.75 1.80 7.56
C ARG A 23 6.03 2.65 7.46
N LEU A 24 6.45 3.29 8.55
CA LEU A 24 7.56 4.27 8.54
C LEU A 24 8.77 3.81 9.35
N GLY A 25 8.67 2.69 10.07
CA GLY A 25 9.66 2.25 11.04
C GLY A 25 9.53 2.98 12.38
N VAL A 26 10.24 2.44 13.39
CA VAL A 26 10.17 2.90 14.78
C VAL A 26 10.64 4.36 14.92
N ASP A 27 11.72 4.74 14.23
CA ASP A 27 12.34 6.06 14.44
C ASP A 27 11.51 7.20 13.85
N ASN A 28 11.00 7.04 12.62
CA ASN A 28 10.11 8.04 12.03
C ASN A 28 8.78 8.12 12.80
N ALA A 29 8.26 7.00 13.30
CA ALA A 29 7.07 7.02 14.15
C ALA A 29 7.32 7.80 15.45
N LYS A 30 8.47 7.57 16.13
CA LYS A 30 8.87 8.34 17.32
C LYS A 30 9.02 9.83 17.00
N LYS A 31 9.72 10.18 15.92
CA LYS A 31 9.85 11.58 15.48
C LYS A 31 8.47 12.23 15.37
N LEU A 32 7.53 11.59 14.68
CA LEU A 32 6.19 12.15 14.46
C LEU A 32 5.36 12.27 15.75
N PHE A 33 5.31 11.22 16.58
CA PHE A 33 4.45 11.20 17.77
C PHE A 33 5.03 11.96 18.95
N LEU A 34 6.35 11.92 19.17
CA LEU A 34 6.98 12.49 20.36
C LEU A 34 7.31 13.97 20.19
N THR A 35 7.73 14.40 18.99
CA THR A 35 8.06 15.83 18.76
C THR A 35 6.81 16.67 18.51
N ALA A 36 5.75 16.05 17.97
CA ALA A 36 4.59 16.76 17.45
C ALA A 36 4.99 17.93 16.53
N GLU A 37 6.03 17.75 15.72
CA GLU A 37 6.41 18.69 14.68
C GLU A 37 5.54 18.54 13.43
N LYS A 38 5.42 19.64 12.68
CA LYS A 38 4.79 19.62 11.36
C LYS A 38 5.85 19.24 10.33
N ILE A 39 5.54 18.27 9.49
CA ILE A 39 6.38 17.91 8.34
C ILE A 39 5.69 18.24 7.01
N GLY A 40 6.45 18.70 6.03
CA GLY A 40 5.99 18.99 4.66
C GLY A 40 6.02 17.76 3.75
N ALA A 41 5.52 17.91 2.52
CA ALA A 41 5.40 16.83 1.54
C ALA A 41 6.74 16.18 1.18
N ALA A 42 7.83 16.96 1.05
CA ALA A 42 9.16 16.44 0.76
C ALA A 42 9.65 15.45 1.83
N GLU A 43 9.50 15.81 3.11
CA GLU A 43 9.84 14.91 4.22
C GLU A 43 8.90 13.70 4.27
N MET A 44 7.61 13.90 4.02
CA MET A 44 6.64 12.80 3.95
C MET A 44 6.98 11.79 2.85
N LEU A 45 7.49 12.25 1.70
CA LEU A 45 8.00 11.38 0.64
C LEU A 45 9.28 10.66 1.08
N ARG A 46 10.24 11.39 1.64
CA ARG A 46 11.53 10.84 2.10
C ARG A 46 11.37 9.71 3.14
N ILE A 47 10.40 9.83 4.04
CA ILE A 47 10.13 8.82 5.09
C ILE A 47 9.17 7.70 4.63
N GLY A 48 8.74 7.69 3.36
CA GLY A 48 7.84 6.66 2.83
C GLY A 48 6.37 6.80 3.25
N TYR A 49 5.96 7.95 3.78
CA TYR A 49 4.54 8.21 4.03
C TYR A 49 3.79 8.40 2.71
N LEU A 50 4.33 9.24 1.83
CA LEU A 50 3.87 9.41 0.44
C LEU A 50 4.67 8.49 -0.49
N THR A 51 4.05 8.08 -1.59
CA THR A 51 4.70 7.30 -2.66
C THR A 51 5.03 8.15 -3.89
N ALA A 52 4.40 9.33 -4.03
CA ALA A 52 4.65 10.29 -5.08
C ALA A 52 4.30 11.71 -4.59
N VAL A 53 4.91 12.71 -5.21
CA VAL A 53 4.57 14.14 -5.06
C VAL A 53 4.67 14.75 -6.46
N VAL A 54 3.60 15.40 -6.92
CA VAL A 54 3.51 16.05 -8.22
C VAL A 54 2.97 17.47 -8.06
N PRO A 55 3.21 18.37 -9.04
CA PRO A 55 2.49 19.66 -9.12
C PRO A 55 0.98 19.46 -9.09
N ALA A 56 0.23 20.43 -8.57
CA ALA A 56 -1.20 20.30 -8.36
C ALA A 56 -1.96 20.06 -9.69
N GLU A 57 -1.54 20.73 -10.75
CA GLU A 57 -2.04 20.62 -12.11
C GLU A 57 -1.79 19.25 -12.76
N ALA A 58 -0.84 18.46 -12.24
CA ALA A 58 -0.52 17.12 -12.73
C ALA A 58 -1.14 16.00 -11.88
N LEU A 59 -1.93 16.35 -10.84
CA LEU A 59 -2.50 15.37 -9.92
C LEU A 59 -3.42 14.38 -10.64
N ASP A 60 -4.33 14.88 -11.48
CA ASP A 60 -5.30 14.04 -12.19
C ASP A 60 -4.59 13.10 -13.17
N GLU A 61 -3.59 13.60 -13.91
CA GLU A 61 -2.77 12.78 -14.81
C GLU A 61 -2.04 11.65 -14.06
N GLU A 62 -1.42 11.95 -12.91
CA GLU A 62 -0.71 10.95 -12.12
C GLU A 62 -1.67 9.90 -11.50
N VAL A 63 -2.87 10.33 -11.10
CA VAL A 63 -3.93 9.44 -10.62
C VAL A 63 -4.41 8.53 -11.75
N ASP A 64 -4.68 9.06 -12.94
CA ASP A 64 -5.12 8.30 -14.11
C ASP A 64 -4.04 7.30 -14.55
N ARG A 65 -2.77 7.72 -14.53
CA ARG A 65 -1.63 6.85 -14.82
C ARG A 65 -1.58 5.67 -13.85
N LEU A 66 -1.68 5.93 -12.54
CA LEU A 66 -1.66 4.88 -11.52
C LEU A 66 -2.90 3.97 -11.62
N ALA A 67 -4.09 4.53 -11.80
CA ALA A 67 -5.33 3.79 -11.94
C ALA A 67 -5.28 2.89 -13.19
N THR A 68 -4.77 3.40 -14.31
CA THR A 68 -4.59 2.63 -15.56
C THR A 68 -3.64 1.45 -15.35
N ILE A 69 -2.50 1.66 -14.69
CA ILE A 69 -1.56 0.58 -14.36
C ILE A 69 -2.25 -0.49 -13.53
N LEU A 70 -3.00 -0.10 -12.48
CA LEU A 70 -3.70 -1.05 -11.62
C LEU A 70 -4.84 -1.78 -12.36
N ALA A 71 -5.62 -1.07 -13.17
CA ALA A 71 -6.73 -1.63 -13.93
C ALA A 71 -6.28 -2.64 -15.01
N GLY A 72 -5.05 -2.51 -15.51
CA GLY A 72 -4.45 -3.48 -16.43
C GLY A 72 -4.03 -4.81 -15.81
N ASN A 73 -4.16 -4.98 -14.48
CA ASN A 73 -3.74 -6.19 -13.78
C ASN A 73 -4.93 -7.08 -13.37
N ALA A 74 -4.62 -8.35 -13.13
CA ALA A 74 -5.58 -9.37 -12.74
C ALA A 74 -6.19 -9.10 -11.34
N PRO A 75 -7.51 -8.81 -11.23
CA PRO A 75 -8.11 -8.30 -10.00
C PRO A 75 -8.16 -9.31 -8.85
N VAL A 76 -8.34 -10.62 -9.10
CA VAL A 76 -8.26 -11.64 -8.04
C VAL A 76 -6.82 -11.72 -7.51
N ALA A 77 -5.83 -11.78 -8.39
CA ALA A 77 -4.42 -11.79 -7.99
C ALA A 77 -4.04 -10.53 -7.18
N MET A 78 -4.43 -9.34 -7.64
CA MET A 78 -4.19 -8.07 -6.93
C MET A 78 -4.82 -8.06 -5.54
N ARG A 79 -6.09 -8.48 -5.41
CA ARG A 79 -6.76 -8.57 -4.10
C ARG A 79 -6.04 -9.51 -3.16
N GLY A 80 -5.61 -10.67 -3.66
CA GLY A 80 -4.86 -11.66 -2.90
C GLY A 80 -3.53 -11.10 -2.38
N MET A 81 -2.72 -10.54 -3.27
CA MET A 81 -1.43 -9.92 -2.93
C MET A 81 -1.60 -8.76 -1.94
N LYS A 82 -2.52 -7.81 -2.22
CA LYS A 82 -2.77 -6.66 -1.35
C LYS A 82 -3.20 -7.09 0.06
N ARG A 83 -4.00 -8.15 0.17
CA ARG A 83 -4.40 -8.70 1.47
C ARG A 83 -3.21 -9.29 2.21
N THR A 84 -2.46 -10.19 1.58
CA THR A 84 -1.28 -10.84 2.19
C THR A 84 -0.23 -9.81 2.64
N ILE A 85 0.07 -8.80 1.82
CA ILE A 85 1.00 -7.70 2.18
C ILE A 85 0.52 -6.96 3.45
N ASN A 86 -0.76 -6.64 3.54
CA ASN A 86 -1.32 -5.95 4.71
C ASN A 86 -1.33 -6.83 5.97
N GLU A 87 -1.51 -8.14 5.82
CA GLU A 87 -1.45 -9.10 6.93
C GLU A 87 -0.01 -9.22 7.46
N PHE A 88 0.99 -9.33 6.57
CA PHE A 88 2.41 -9.24 6.94
C PHE A 88 2.74 -7.95 7.69
N ALA A 89 2.35 -6.80 7.13
CA ALA A 89 2.62 -5.50 7.73
C ALA A 89 2.00 -5.34 9.14
N ARG A 90 0.94 -6.11 9.45
CA ARG A 90 0.28 -6.10 10.76
C ARG A 90 0.82 -7.15 11.73
N GLY A 91 1.74 -8.02 11.29
CA GLY A 91 2.17 -9.18 12.07
C GLY A 91 1.02 -10.15 12.34
N LYS A 92 0.07 -10.26 11.41
CA LYS A 92 -1.16 -11.07 11.53
C LYS A 92 -1.40 -11.90 10.28
N LEU A 93 -0.33 -12.46 9.73
CA LEU A 93 -0.43 -13.36 8.59
C LEU A 93 -1.19 -14.62 8.98
N ASP A 94 -2.20 -14.95 8.18
CA ASP A 94 -2.80 -16.28 8.15
C ASP A 94 -2.12 -17.03 6.98
N GLU A 95 -1.12 -17.84 7.30
CA GLU A 95 -0.29 -18.55 6.31
C GLU A 95 -1.12 -19.49 5.45
N GLU A 96 -2.00 -20.29 6.06
CA GLU A 96 -2.86 -21.21 5.34
C GLU A 96 -3.82 -20.48 4.37
N ALA A 97 -4.39 -19.35 4.80
CA ALA A 97 -5.21 -18.53 3.94
C ALA A 97 -4.41 -17.83 2.83
N ALA A 98 -3.16 -17.43 3.09
CA ALA A 98 -2.28 -16.86 2.07
C ALA A 98 -1.92 -17.90 1.00
N ASP A 99 -1.55 -19.11 1.42
CA ASP A 99 -1.23 -20.22 0.53
C ASP A 99 -2.44 -20.69 -0.27
N ARG A 100 -3.63 -20.67 0.34
CA ARG A 100 -4.88 -20.96 -0.37
C ARG A 100 -5.14 -19.92 -1.47
N ARG A 101 -5.02 -18.61 -1.16
CA ARG A 101 -5.17 -17.54 -2.18
C ARG A 101 -4.19 -17.72 -3.34
N HIS A 102 -2.93 -18.08 -3.04
CA HIS A 102 -1.92 -18.35 -4.06
C HIS A 102 -2.32 -19.53 -4.96
N ARG A 103 -2.66 -20.69 -4.36
CA ARG A 103 -3.10 -21.89 -5.10
C ARG A 103 -4.35 -21.63 -5.94
N GLU A 104 -5.30 -20.86 -5.44
CA GLU A 104 -6.50 -20.45 -6.18
C GLU A 104 -6.14 -19.60 -7.40
N SER A 105 -5.22 -18.62 -7.26
CA SER A 105 -4.79 -17.79 -8.39
C SER A 105 -4.12 -18.60 -9.51
N MET A 106 -3.42 -19.69 -9.17
CA MET A 106 -2.79 -20.59 -10.14
C MET A 106 -3.78 -21.45 -10.93
N ARG A 107 -5.03 -21.56 -10.46
CA ARG A 107 -6.07 -22.41 -11.08
C ARG A 107 -7.18 -21.58 -11.75
N GLY A 108 -7.19 -20.26 -11.51
CA GLY A 108 -8.24 -19.35 -11.97
C GLY A 108 -8.23 -19.06 -13.47
N ALA A 109 -9.25 -18.35 -13.93
CA ALA A 109 -9.34 -17.89 -15.33
C ALA A 109 -8.29 -16.80 -15.65
N GLU A 110 -7.98 -15.95 -14.67
CA GLU A 110 -7.01 -14.85 -14.85
C GLU A 110 -5.62 -15.34 -15.26
N ILE A 111 -5.08 -16.40 -14.64
CA ILE A 111 -3.75 -16.91 -15.02
C ILE A 111 -3.75 -17.52 -16.43
N LYS A 112 -4.85 -18.16 -16.84
CA LYS A 112 -4.99 -18.70 -18.21
C LYS A 112 -5.00 -17.58 -19.23
N GLU A 113 -5.77 -16.53 -18.98
CA GLU A 113 -5.79 -15.35 -19.85
C GLU A 113 -4.43 -14.63 -19.85
N GLY A 114 -3.80 -14.44 -18.70
CA GLY A 114 -2.50 -13.80 -18.58
C GLY A 114 -1.43 -14.53 -19.41
N ILE A 115 -1.36 -15.87 -19.29
CA ILE A 115 -0.44 -16.70 -20.09
C ILE A 115 -0.76 -16.59 -21.59
N LYS A 116 -2.05 -16.68 -21.96
CA LYS A 116 -2.48 -16.60 -23.36
C LYS A 116 -2.14 -15.24 -23.97
N ALA A 117 -2.53 -14.15 -23.32
CA ALA A 117 -2.28 -12.78 -23.78
C ALA A 117 -0.78 -12.49 -23.91
N PHE A 118 0.03 -12.98 -22.96
CA PHE A 118 1.48 -12.88 -23.03
C PHE A 118 2.06 -13.63 -24.23
N SER A 119 1.62 -14.87 -24.46
CA SER A 119 2.05 -15.67 -25.63
C SER A 119 1.62 -15.04 -26.96
N GLU A 120 0.47 -14.38 -27.00
CA GLU A 120 -0.08 -13.71 -28.18
C GLU A 120 0.43 -12.26 -28.34
N LYS A 121 1.28 -11.77 -27.43
CA LYS A 121 1.79 -10.38 -27.39
C LYS A 121 0.69 -9.33 -27.45
N ARG A 122 -0.43 -9.58 -26.78
CA ARG A 122 -1.57 -8.65 -26.68
C ARG A 122 -1.84 -8.27 -25.23
N PRO A 123 -2.55 -7.16 -24.97
CA PRO A 123 -3.04 -6.85 -23.63
C PRO A 123 -3.99 -7.95 -23.11
N PRO A 124 -3.86 -8.35 -21.84
CA PRO A 124 -4.79 -9.29 -21.22
C PRO A 124 -6.15 -8.63 -20.96
N ARG A 125 -7.20 -9.46 -20.89
CA ARG A 125 -8.59 -9.06 -20.58
C ARG A 125 -9.07 -9.79 -19.33
N PHE A 126 -8.98 -9.12 -18.19
CA PHE A 126 -9.36 -9.67 -16.88
C PHE A 126 -10.77 -9.28 -16.44
#